data_AF-A0A4W2BTA0-F1
#
_entry.id   AF-A0A4W2BTA0-F1
#
_cell.length_a   1.000
_cell.length_b   1.000
_cell.length_c   1.000
_cell.angle_alpha   90.00
_cell.angle_beta   90.00
_cell.angle_gamma   90.00
#
_symmetry.space_group_name_H-M   'P 1'
#
loop_
_entity.id
_entity.type
_entity.pdbx_description
1 polymer ?
#
loop_
_entity_poly.entity_id
_entity_poly.type
_entity_poly.pdbx_seq_one_letter_code
_entity_poly.pdbx_strand_id
1 'polypeptide(L)'
;MSLASGWLAAPAARSVRLGYALPDFGCLADRRDPQSGTAWAPEEPSRQLVSGRPILSRAKMDLVLSIADYYFFTPYIYPATWPEDNIFRQAITLLIVTNLGAFILYFFFATLSYYFVYDHLLMKHPQFLKNQVSREITHSVQSMPWMSIPTVLLFLLEVRGYSRLYDGIGEFPYGWFQLVASVLSFLFFTDMLIYWIHRGLHHKLVYKRLHKPHHIWKIPTPFASHAFHPLDGFLQSLPYHIYPFIFPLHKTSWA
;
A
#
# COMPACT_ATOMS: atom_id res chain seq x y z
N MET A 1 -9.81 -38.43 31.56
CA MET A 1 -11.06 -37.90 30.96
C MET A 1 -11.39 -36.58 31.65
N SER A 2 -11.97 -35.65 30.89
CA SER A 2 -12.39 -34.28 31.25
C SER A 2 -11.33 -33.16 31.16
N LEU A 3 -11.18 -32.67 29.93
CA LEU A 3 -10.83 -31.29 29.57
C LEU A 3 -12.07 -30.39 29.74
N ALA A 4 -11.87 -29.13 30.16
CA ALA A 4 -12.70 -27.92 29.97
C ALA A 4 -12.49 -27.01 31.20
N SER A 5 -12.40 -25.68 31.17
CA SER A 5 -12.49 -24.64 30.14
C SER A 5 -12.18 -23.35 30.90
N GLY A 6 -11.12 -22.61 30.55
CA GLY A 6 -10.71 -21.46 31.37
C GLY A 6 -9.96 -20.34 30.65
N TRP A 7 -10.00 -20.31 29.30
CA TRP A 7 -9.24 -19.33 28.52
C TRP A 7 -10.13 -18.67 27.47
N LEU A 8 -11.16 -17.96 27.91
CA LEU A 8 -11.89 -16.98 27.08
C LEU A 8 -12.44 -15.88 27.99
N ALA A 9 -11.58 -14.93 28.35
CA ALA A 9 -11.99 -13.61 28.83
C ALA A 9 -10.87 -12.61 28.54
N ALA A 10 -10.92 -11.99 27.36
CA ALA A 10 -10.16 -10.78 27.09
C ALA A 10 -10.77 -9.64 27.94
N PRO A 11 -9.99 -8.87 28.72
CA PRO A 11 -10.54 -7.75 29.45
C PRO A 11 -11.01 -6.68 28.45
N ALA A 12 -12.26 -6.24 28.60
CA ALA A 12 -12.80 -5.11 27.86
C ALA A 12 -11.90 -3.88 28.08
N ALA A 13 -11.36 -3.34 26.99
CA ALA A 13 -10.58 -2.11 27.02
C ALA A 13 -11.47 -0.98 27.55
N ARG A 14 -11.19 -0.55 28.79
CA ARG A 14 -11.82 0.61 29.41
C ARG A 14 -11.38 1.84 28.62
N SER A 15 -12.33 2.53 28.01
CA SER A 15 -12.15 3.86 27.43
C SER A 15 -11.66 4.81 28.52
N VAL A 16 -10.35 5.11 28.52
CA VAL A 16 -9.79 6.19 29.33
C VAL A 16 -9.96 7.47 28.52
N ARG A 17 -10.96 8.29 28.89
CA ARG A 17 -10.98 9.71 28.51
C ARG A 17 -9.76 10.37 29.15
N LEU A 18 -8.69 10.58 28.39
CA LEU A 18 -7.71 11.59 28.75
C LEU A 18 -8.31 12.96 28.41
N GLY A 19 -8.78 13.65 29.44
CA GLY A 19 -9.03 15.09 29.38
C GLY A 19 -7.70 15.82 29.38
N TYR A 20 -7.32 16.35 28.22
CA TYR A 20 -6.32 17.42 28.16
C TYR A 20 -7.05 18.75 28.18
N ALA A 21 -6.97 19.44 29.32
CA ALA A 21 -7.30 20.86 29.42
C ALA A 21 -6.24 21.64 28.65
N LEU A 22 -6.67 22.40 27.64
CA LEU A 22 -5.85 23.42 26.99
C LEU A 22 -5.89 24.73 27.81
N PRO A 23 -4.82 25.53 27.82
CA PRO A 23 -4.75 26.75 28.61
C PRO A 23 -5.71 27.84 28.08
N ASP A 24 -6.38 28.52 29.02
CA ASP A 24 -7.21 29.70 28.81
C ASP A 24 -6.39 30.82 28.14
N PHE A 25 -6.75 31.17 26.91
CA PHE A 25 -6.34 32.45 26.34
C PHE A 25 -7.38 33.50 26.74
N GLY A 26 -7.03 34.27 27.76
CA GLY A 26 -7.83 35.36 28.30
C GLY A 26 -8.30 36.32 27.22
N CYS A 27 -9.61 36.56 27.23
CA CYS A 27 -10.26 37.65 26.53
C CYS A 27 -9.83 38.98 27.17
N LEU A 28 -9.06 39.79 26.46
CA LEU A 28 -8.86 41.20 26.79
C LEU A 28 -9.81 42.03 25.91
N ALA A 29 -10.87 42.50 26.55
CA ALA A 29 -11.74 43.52 26.02
C ALA A 29 -11.18 44.92 26.28
N ASP A 30 -11.64 45.84 25.43
CA ASP A 30 -11.78 47.29 25.60
C ASP A 30 -10.66 48.20 25.06
N ARG A 31 -10.99 48.90 23.96
CA ARG A 31 -11.12 50.38 23.96
C ARG A 31 -11.85 50.88 22.71
N ARG A 32 -12.97 51.59 22.94
CA ARG A 32 -13.60 52.59 22.04
C ARG A 32 -12.61 53.77 21.82
N ASP A 33 -12.65 54.62 20.80
CA ASP A 33 -13.75 55.34 20.14
C ASP A 33 -13.21 56.09 18.86
N PRO A 34 -13.87 57.10 18.21
CA PRO A 34 -14.36 56.98 16.82
C PRO A 34 -13.85 58.06 15.83
N GLN A 35 -14.31 57.96 14.56
CA GLN A 35 -14.65 59.03 13.60
C GLN A 35 -14.04 58.97 12.19
N SER A 36 -14.96 59.10 11.23
CA SER A 36 -14.89 59.83 9.95
C SER A 36 -14.60 59.04 8.66
N GLY A 37 -15.52 59.21 7.69
CA GLY A 37 -15.12 59.56 6.33
C GLY A 37 -15.36 58.52 5.22
N THR A 38 -16.41 58.78 4.44
CA THR A 38 -16.50 58.62 2.98
C THR A 38 -16.70 57.24 2.35
N ALA A 39 -17.75 57.23 1.52
CA ALA A 39 -18.24 56.16 0.67
C ALA A 39 -17.49 56.07 -0.67
N TRP A 40 -17.69 54.92 -1.33
CA TRP A 40 -17.38 54.53 -2.71
C TRP A 40 -16.08 53.76 -2.96
N ALA A 41 -16.21 52.42 -3.02
CA ALA A 41 -15.33 51.54 -3.79
C ALA A 41 -16.19 50.41 -4.43
N PRO A 42 -15.89 49.97 -5.66
CA PRO A 42 -16.72 49.02 -6.40
C PRO A 42 -16.52 47.57 -5.91
N GLU A 43 -17.57 46.76 -5.97
CA GLU A 43 -17.54 45.34 -5.63
C GLU A 43 -16.55 44.56 -6.53
N GLU A 44 -15.50 43.99 -5.93
CA GLU A 44 -14.75 42.88 -6.53
C GLU A 44 -15.55 41.58 -6.38
N PRO A 45 -15.57 40.69 -7.39
CA PRO A 45 -16.28 39.43 -7.30
C PRO A 45 -15.52 38.48 -6.35
N SER A 46 -16.19 38.12 -5.27
CA SER A 46 -15.73 37.14 -4.28
C SER A 46 -15.23 35.85 -4.95
N ARG A 47 -13.91 35.62 -4.96
CA ARG A 47 -13.37 34.26 -5.09
C ARG A 47 -13.86 33.47 -3.88
N GLN A 48 -14.85 32.62 -4.10
CA GLN A 48 -15.23 31.59 -3.15
C GLN A 48 -14.00 30.71 -2.90
N LEU A 49 -13.35 30.94 -1.76
CA LEU A 49 -12.39 30.03 -1.16
C LEU A 49 -13.13 28.72 -0.91
N VAL A 50 -12.89 27.74 -1.77
CA VAL A 50 -13.23 26.33 -1.55
C VAL A 50 -12.76 25.97 -0.14
N SER A 51 -13.69 25.60 0.72
CA SER A 51 -13.45 25.37 2.14
C SER A 51 -12.29 24.40 2.35
N GLY A 52 -11.16 24.90 2.87
CA GLY A 52 -10.05 24.10 3.32
C GLY A 52 -10.48 23.28 4.54
N ARG A 53 -10.82 22.01 4.33
CA ARG A 53 -10.89 21.06 5.44
C ARG A 53 -9.46 20.82 5.94
N PRO A 54 -9.20 20.93 7.25
CA PRO A 54 -7.86 20.71 7.79
C PRO A 54 -7.41 19.27 7.52
N ILE A 55 -6.11 19.12 7.22
CA ILE A 55 -5.40 17.85 6.96
C ILE A 55 -5.71 16.79 8.03
N LEU A 56 -6.05 17.19 9.25
CA LEU A 56 -6.43 16.32 10.37
C LEU A 56 -7.71 15.49 10.14
N SER A 57 -8.67 15.94 9.32
CA SER A 57 -9.83 15.11 8.93
C SER A 57 -9.47 14.06 7.86
N ARG A 58 -8.32 14.22 7.20
CA ARG A 58 -7.81 13.37 6.13
C ARG A 58 -6.99 12.19 6.64
N ALA A 59 -6.69 12.17 7.93
CA ALA A 59 -5.91 11.15 8.64
C ALA A 59 -6.51 9.72 8.61
N LYS A 60 -7.67 9.53 7.98
CA LYS A 60 -8.30 8.23 7.77
C LYS A 60 -7.94 7.58 6.43
N MET A 61 -7.38 8.33 5.48
CA MET A 61 -6.88 7.80 4.21
C MET A 61 -5.38 7.56 4.30
N ASP A 62 -4.90 6.55 3.59
CA ASP A 62 -3.48 6.26 3.43
C ASP A 62 -2.71 7.49 2.90
N LEU A 63 -1.47 7.66 3.37
CA LEU A 63 -0.63 8.82 3.07
C LEU A 63 -0.41 8.96 1.56
N VAL A 64 -0.10 7.87 0.87
CA VAL A 64 0.19 7.87 -0.57
C VAL A 64 -1.06 8.28 -1.35
N LEU A 65 -2.21 7.70 -1.01
CA LEU A 65 -3.49 8.02 -1.64
C LEU A 65 -3.85 9.50 -1.44
N SER A 66 -3.67 10.03 -0.23
CA SER A 66 -3.96 11.43 0.08
C SER A 66 -3.06 12.42 -0.68
N ILE A 67 -1.77 12.12 -0.82
CA ILE A 67 -0.80 12.94 -1.56
C ILE A 67 -1.13 12.90 -3.04
N ALA A 68 -1.37 11.71 -3.60
CA ALA A 68 -1.69 11.53 -5.01
C ALA A 68 -2.98 12.28 -5.39
N ASP A 69 -4.04 12.15 -4.57
CA ASP A 69 -5.29 12.87 -4.80
C ASP A 69 -5.11 14.38 -4.72
N TYR A 70 -4.38 14.88 -3.72
CA TYR A 70 -4.21 16.32 -3.54
C TYR A 70 -3.43 17.01 -4.66
N TYR A 71 -2.27 16.46 -5.00
CA TYR A 71 -1.33 17.13 -5.90
C TYR A 71 -1.59 16.83 -7.36
N PHE A 72 -2.26 15.72 -7.69
CA PHE A 72 -2.41 15.28 -9.06
C PHE A 72 -3.86 15.00 -9.46
N PHE A 73 -4.54 14.09 -8.76
CA PHE A 73 -5.84 13.62 -9.29
C PHE A 73 -6.99 14.62 -9.08
N THR A 74 -7.15 15.22 -7.89
CA THR A 74 -8.19 16.26 -7.66
C THR A 74 -8.04 17.47 -8.59
N PRO A 75 -6.84 18.06 -8.78
CA PRO A 75 -6.72 19.27 -9.60
C PRO A 75 -6.81 19.01 -11.12
N TYR A 76 -6.40 17.83 -11.60
CA TYR A 76 -6.21 17.60 -13.05
C TYR A 76 -7.08 16.50 -13.67
N ILE A 77 -7.57 15.53 -12.89
CA ILE A 77 -8.20 14.32 -13.42
C ILE A 77 -9.66 14.19 -12.97
N TYR A 78 -9.93 14.30 -11.67
CA TYR A 78 -11.26 14.13 -11.12
C TYR A 78 -12.02 15.47 -11.06
N PRO A 79 -13.32 15.50 -11.44
CA PRO A 79 -14.12 16.70 -11.27
C PRO A 79 -14.32 16.99 -9.78
N ALA A 80 -14.47 18.27 -9.43
CA ALA A 80 -14.72 18.71 -8.05
C ALA A 80 -15.98 18.09 -7.41
N THR A 81 -16.89 17.55 -8.23
CA THR A 81 -18.11 16.85 -7.80
C THR A 81 -17.88 15.41 -7.37
N TRP A 82 -16.69 14.82 -7.57
CA TRP A 82 -16.39 13.43 -7.21
C TRP A 82 -15.59 13.34 -5.89
N PRO A 83 -16.20 12.95 -4.77
CA PRO A 83 -15.56 13.01 -3.45
C PRO A 83 -14.33 12.08 -3.29
N GLU A 84 -13.33 12.51 -2.52
CA GLU A 84 -12.09 11.75 -2.22
C GLU A 84 -12.34 10.43 -1.46
N ASP A 85 -13.43 10.35 -0.70
CA ASP A 85 -13.82 9.15 0.05
C ASP A 85 -14.66 8.16 -0.77
N ASN A 86 -14.96 8.49 -2.04
CA ASN A 86 -15.70 7.62 -2.92
C ASN A 86 -14.90 6.35 -3.25
N ILE A 87 -15.53 5.18 -3.07
CA ILE A 87 -14.86 3.89 -3.22
C ILE A 87 -14.32 3.64 -4.65
N PHE A 88 -15.03 4.08 -5.68
CA PHE A 88 -14.60 3.89 -7.07
C PHE A 88 -13.43 4.81 -7.39
N ARG A 89 -13.46 6.05 -6.90
CA ARG A 89 -12.34 6.98 -7.02
C ARG A 89 -11.09 6.40 -6.37
N GLN A 90 -11.19 5.97 -5.11
CA GLN A 90 -10.07 5.36 -4.39
C GLN A 90 -9.54 4.11 -5.10
N ALA A 91 -10.42 3.23 -5.59
CA ALA A 91 -10.01 2.03 -6.33
C ALA A 91 -9.25 2.39 -7.63
N ILE A 92 -9.73 3.38 -8.38
CA ILE A 92 -9.08 3.83 -9.62
C ILE A 92 -7.73 4.48 -9.30
N THR A 93 -7.67 5.39 -8.32
CA THR A 93 -6.42 6.03 -7.90
C THR A 93 -5.40 4.97 -7.45
N LEU A 94 -5.80 4.03 -6.60
CA LEU A 94 -4.94 2.94 -6.15
C LEU A 94 -4.45 2.10 -7.33
N LEU A 95 -5.33 1.75 -8.27
CA LEU A 95 -4.92 0.99 -9.46
C LEU A 95 -3.87 1.73 -10.29
N ILE A 96 -4.04 3.03 -10.51
CA ILE A 96 -3.09 3.82 -11.29
C ILE A 96 -1.75 3.94 -10.54
N VAL A 97 -1.79 4.34 -9.27
CA VAL A 97 -0.59 4.56 -8.45
C VAL A 97 0.18 3.26 -8.25
N THR A 98 -0.51 2.15 -7.94
CA THR A 98 0.12 0.83 -7.75
C THR A 98 0.80 0.36 -9.04
N ASN A 99 0.16 0.49 -10.21
CA ASN A 99 0.79 0.05 -11.46
C ASN A 99 1.97 0.94 -11.85
N LEU A 100 1.84 2.27 -11.74
CA LEU A 100 2.94 3.19 -12.02
C LEU A 100 4.13 2.95 -11.08
N GLY A 101 3.87 2.85 -9.77
CA GLY A 101 4.89 2.53 -8.77
C GLY A 101 5.57 1.19 -9.05
N ALA A 102 4.78 0.14 -9.34
CA ALA A 102 5.31 -1.17 -9.68
C ALA A 102 6.18 -1.13 -10.94
N PHE A 103 5.78 -0.42 -12.00
CA PHE A 103 6.60 -0.27 -13.22
C PHE A 103 7.89 0.49 -12.96
N ILE A 104 7.83 1.59 -12.21
CA ILE A 104 9.02 2.40 -11.87
C ILE A 104 10.01 1.54 -11.09
N LEU A 105 9.55 0.89 -10.01
CA LEU A 105 10.41 0.04 -9.18
C LEU A 105 10.97 -1.14 -9.98
N TYR A 106 10.12 -1.83 -10.76
CA TYR A 106 10.51 -2.94 -11.60
C TYR A 106 11.61 -2.53 -12.59
N PHE A 107 11.37 -1.50 -13.41
CA PHE A 107 12.37 -1.08 -14.40
C PHE A 107 13.62 -0.51 -13.76
N PHE A 108 13.51 0.25 -12.66
CA PHE A 108 14.66 0.80 -11.97
C PHE A 108 15.57 -0.31 -11.40
N PHE A 109 15.02 -1.19 -10.56
CA PHE A 109 15.81 -2.24 -9.92
C PHE A 109 16.24 -3.35 -10.89
N ALA A 110 15.38 -3.76 -11.83
CA ALA A 110 15.78 -4.75 -12.83
C ALA A 110 16.89 -4.21 -13.72
N THR A 111 16.85 -2.92 -14.12
CA THR A 111 17.91 -2.30 -14.92
C THR A 111 19.22 -2.18 -14.15
N LEU A 112 19.17 -1.71 -12.89
CA LEU A 112 20.37 -1.66 -12.05
C LEU A 112 20.96 -3.05 -11.85
N SER A 113 20.13 -4.05 -11.50
CA SER A 113 20.58 -5.43 -11.35
C SER A 113 21.14 -5.97 -12.67
N TYR A 114 20.55 -5.64 -13.81
CA TYR A 114 21.02 -6.11 -15.12
C TYR A 114 22.41 -5.58 -15.43
N TYR A 115 22.68 -4.28 -15.22
CA TYR A 115 23.98 -3.70 -15.54
C TYR A 115 25.07 -3.94 -14.49
N PHE A 116 24.72 -3.94 -13.20
CA PHE A 116 25.72 -3.94 -12.12
C PHE A 116 25.91 -5.28 -11.42
N VAL A 117 24.92 -6.19 -11.46
CA VAL A 117 24.93 -7.44 -10.68
C VAL A 117 24.90 -8.68 -11.58
N TYR A 118 24.17 -8.63 -12.69
CA TYR A 118 23.92 -9.79 -13.54
C TYR A 118 25.17 -10.16 -14.36
N ASP A 119 25.55 -11.44 -14.29
CA ASP A 119 26.63 -11.97 -15.12
C ASP A 119 26.14 -12.21 -16.55
N HIS A 120 26.57 -11.35 -17.46
CA HIS A 120 26.21 -11.41 -18.88
C HIS A 120 26.80 -12.65 -19.60
N LEU A 121 27.77 -13.35 -19.02
CA LEU A 121 28.26 -14.63 -19.57
C LEU A 121 27.17 -15.71 -19.59
N LEU A 122 26.19 -15.63 -18.67
CA LEU A 122 25.05 -16.54 -18.63
C LEU A 122 24.21 -16.48 -19.91
N MET A 123 24.24 -15.37 -20.65
CA MET A 123 23.51 -15.24 -21.93
C MET A 123 24.07 -16.13 -23.05
N LYS A 124 25.28 -16.68 -22.86
CA LYS A 124 25.89 -17.66 -23.78
C LYS A 124 25.47 -19.10 -23.48
N HIS A 125 24.77 -19.33 -22.36
CA HIS A 125 24.36 -20.67 -21.94
C HIS A 125 23.41 -21.30 -22.98
N PRO A 126 23.51 -22.61 -23.28
CA PRO A 126 22.67 -23.26 -24.31
C PRO A 126 21.16 -23.20 -24.05
N GLN A 127 20.75 -22.98 -22.80
CA GLN A 127 19.35 -22.84 -22.41
C GLN A 127 18.86 -21.39 -22.37
N PHE A 128 19.71 -20.41 -22.71
CA PHE A 128 19.30 -19.03 -22.86
C PHE A 128 18.50 -18.87 -24.17
N LEU A 129 17.29 -18.32 -24.06
CA LEU A 129 16.37 -18.27 -25.18
C LEU A 129 16.68 -17.11 -26.12
N LYS A 130 16.32 -17.26 -27.39
CA LYS A 130 16.40 -16.14 -28.35
C LYS A 130 15.50 -14.99 -27.90
N ASN A 131 16.04 -13.78 -27.93
CA ASN A 131 15.37 -12.54 -27.51
C ASN A 131 14.80 -12.61 -26.08
N GLN A 132 15.43 -13.36 -25.17
CA GLN A 132 14.87 -13.64 -23.84
C GLN A 132 14.56 -12.37 -23.05
N VAL A 133 15.47 -11.40 -23.00
CA VAL A 133 15.27 -10.14 -22.28
C VAL A 133 13.98 -9.42 -22.72
N SER A 134 13.78 -9.25 -24.03
CA SER A 134 12.57 -8.61 -24.56
C SER A 134 11.29 -9.41 -24.24
N ARG A 135 11.38 -10.74 -24.28
CA ARG A 135 10.26 -11.62 -23.94
C ARG A 135 9.92 -11.55 -22.45
N GLU A 136 10.92 -11.59 -21.58
CA GLU A 136 10.76 -11.43 -20.14
C GLU A 136 10.10 -10.09 -19.81
N ILE A 137 10.60 -8.98 -20.38
CA ILE A 137 10.00 -7.65 -20.21
C ILE A 137 8.54 -7.64 -20.68
N THR A 138 8.25 -8.19 -21.86
CA THR A 138 6.89 -8.23 -22.42
C THR A 138 5.95 -9.01 -21.51
N HIS A 139 6.37 -10.18 -21.02
CA HIS A 139 5.58 -10.99 -20.10
C HIS A 139 5.36 -10.28 -18.76
N SER A 140 6.37 -9.63 -18.20
CA SER A 140 6.24 -8.83 -16.98
C SER A 140 5.25 -7.69 -17.15
N VAL A 141 5.39 -6.90 -18.23
CA VAL A 141 4.53 -5.75 -18.49
C VAL A 141 3.08 -6.15 -18.76
N GLN A 142 2.85 -7.27 -19.45
CA GLN A 142 1.51 -7.80 -19.66
C GLN A 142 0.89 -8.31 -18.37
N SER A 143 1.68 -8.87 -17.45
CA SER A 143 1.13 -9.61 -16.29
C SER A 143 0.83 -8.70 -15.09
N MET A 144 1.66 -7.69 -14.85
CA MET A 144 1.53 -6.80 -13.69
C MET A 144 0.15 -6.11 -13.57
N PRO A 145 -0.48 -5.57 -14.64
CA PRO A 145 -1.81 -4.97 -14.54
C PRO A 145 -2.88 -5.96 -14.09
N TRP A 146 -2.79 -7.21 -14.52
CA TRP A 146 -3.76 -8.23 -14.12
C TRP A 146 -3.57 -8.69 -12.68
N MET A 147 -2.33 -8.69 -12.18
CA MET A 147 -2.03 -8.97 -10.78
C MET A 147 -2.47 -7.84 -9.85
N SER A 148 -2.31 -6.60 -10.29
CA SER A 148 -2.64 -5.44 -9.46
C SER A 148 -4.13 -5.32 -9.19
N ILE A 149 -5.03 -5.82 -10.06
CA ILE A 149 -6.48 -5.78 -9.82
C ILE A 149 -6.87 -6.43 -8.48
N PRO A 150 -6.62 -7.73 -8.23
CA PRO A 150 -6.95 -8.33 -6.94
C PRO A 150 -6.12 -7.78 -5.78
N THR A 151 -4.87 -7.36 -6.01
CA THR A 151 -4.06 -6.70 -4.98
C THR A 151 -4.66 -5.36 -4.53
N VAL A 152 -5.16 -4.55 -5.48
CA VAL A 152 -5.79 -3.26 -5.19
C VAL A 152 -7.09 -3.44 -4.43
N LEU A 153 -7.82 -4.55 -4.62
CA LEU A 153 -8.97 -4.86 -3.76
C LEU A 153 -8.54 -5.03 -2.30
N LEU A 154 -7.40 -5.66 -2.05
CA LEU A 154 -6.85 -5.79 -0.69
C LEU A 154 -6.36 -4.44 -0.14
N PHE A 155 -5.67 -3.64 -0.95
CA PHE A 155 -5.28 -2.27 -0.55
C PHE A 155 -6.49 -1.39 -0.25
N LEU A 156 -7.57 -1.52 -1.02
CA LEU A 156 -8.80 -0.80 -0.75
C LEU A 156 -9.39 -1.21 0.61
N LEU A 157 -9.43 -2.50 0.93
CA LEU A 157 -9.87 -2.96 2.26
C LEU A 157 -8.97 -2.41 3.37
N GLU A 158 -7.66 -2.37 3.14
CA GLU A 158 -6.68 -1.79 4.07
C GLU A 158 -6.93 -0.30 4.31
N VAL A 159 -7.05 0.51 3.25
CA VAL A 159 -7.36 1.96 3.33
C VAL A 159 -8.71 2.21 4.00
N ARG A 160 -9.64 1.26 3.90
CA ARG A 160 -10.95 1.35 4.57
C ARG A 160 -10.94 0.88 6.03
N GLY A 161 -9.77 0.51 6.56
CA GLY A 161 -9.58 0.17 7.97
C GLY A 161 -9.94 -1.27 8.33
N TYR A 162 -10.02 -2.19 7.37
CA TYR A 162 -10.25 -3.61 7.64
C TYR A 162 -8.98 -4.37 8.01
N SER A 163 -7.80 -3.77 7.82
CA SER A 163 -6.53 -4.34 8.27
C SER A 163 -6.22 -3.97 9.72
N ARG A 164 -5.26 -4.66 10.31
CA ARG A 164 -4.73 -4.47 11.67
C ARG A 164 -3.40 -3.71 11.65
N LEU A 165 -3.21 -2.83 10.67
CA LEU A 165 -2.03 -1.98 10.58
C LEU A 165 -2.02 -0.93 11.69
N TYR A 166 -0.84 -0.65 12.26
CA TYR A 166 -0.68 0.35 13.31
C TYR A 166 0.54 1.26 13.08
N ASP A 167 0.46 2.52 13.52
CA ASP A 167 1.44 3.59 13.24
C ASP A 167 2.45 3.84 14.38
N GLY A 168 2.17 3.38 15.59
CA GLY A 168 2.97 3.69 16.79
C GLY A 168 3.73 2.49 17.33
N ILE A 169 5.03 2.68 17.56
CA ILE A 169 5.81 1.76 18.38
C ILE A 169 5.54 2.15 19.84
N GLY A 170 4.94 1.24 20.62
CA GLY A 170 4.67 1.49 22.05
C GLY A 170 5.94 1.76 22.86
N GLU A 171 5.78 2.01 24.16
CA GLU A 171 6.91 2.31 25.04
C GLU A 171 7.96 1.19 25.08
N PHE A 172 9.23 1.57 25.21
CA PHE A 172 10.31 0.62 25.43
C PHE A 172 10.20 -0.01 26.82
N PRO A 173 10.43 -1.34 26.98
CA PRO A 173 10.90 -2.30 25.97
C PRO A 173 9.78 -3.02 25.19
N TYR A 174 8.54 -2.98 25.69
CA TYR A 174 7.46 -3.84 25.21
C TYR A 174 7.04 -3.55 23.76
N GLY A 175 6.94 -2.29 23.37
CA GLY A 175 6.60 -1.91 21.98
C GLY A 175 7.64 -2.36 20.97
N TRP A 176 8.93 -2.31 21.34
CA TRP A 176 10.03 -2.78 20.51
C TRP A 176 10.09 -4.30 20.42
N PHE A 177 9.86 -5.00 21.53
CA PHE A 177 9.74 -6.46 21.51
C PHE A 177 8.57 -6.89 20.61
N GLN A 178 7.43 -6.23 20.71
CA GLN A 178 6.28 -6.50 19.85
C GLN A 178 6.59 -6.24 18.37
N LEU A 179 7.33 -5.17 18.05
CA LEU A 179 7.76 -4.89 16.69
C LEU A 179 8.69 -5.99 16.14
N VAL A 180 9.71 -6.38 16.91
CA VAL A 180 10.62 -7.45 16.48
C VAL A 180 9.87 -8.78 16.33
N ALA A 181 8.99 -9.11 17.28
CA ALA A 181 8.16 -10.31 17.20
C ALA A 181 7.23 -10.28 15.98
N SER A 182 6.64 -9.13 15.65
CA SER A 182 5.74 -9.00 14.49
C SER A 182 6.49 -9.09 13.16
N VAL A 183 7.72 -8.57 13.07
CA VAL A 183 8.60 -8.75 11.89
C VAL A 183 8.97 -10.22 11.73
N LEU A 184 9.39 -10.89 12.80
CA LEU A 184 9.75 -12.32 12.74
C LEU A 184 8.53 -13.19 12.37
N SER A 185 7.36 -12.92 12.94
CA SER A 185 6.15 -13.66 12.57
C SER A 185 5.66 -13.34 11.16
N PHE A 186 5.86 -12.10 10.69
CA PHE A 186 5.58 -11.73 9.29
C PHE A 186 6.45 -12.55 8.34
N LEU A 187 7.77 -12.52 8.51
CA LEU A 187 8.71 -13.28 7.67
C LEU A 187 8.40 -14.79 7.71
N PHE A 188 8.18 -15.35 8.91
CA PHE A 188 7.84 -16.76 9.04
C PHE A 188 6.53 -17.11 8.32
N PHE A 189 5.49 -16.30 8.50
CA PHE A 189 4.19 -16.54 7.88
C PHE A 189 4.27 -16.45 6.36
N THR A 190 4.91 -15.39 5.84
CA THR A 190 5.04 -15.18 4.40
C THR A 190 5.84 -16.29 3.77
N ASP A 191 7.01 -16.65 4.33
CA ASP A 191 7.88 -17.67 3.75
C ASP A 191 7.21 -19.05 3.74
N MET A 192 6.53 -19.41 4.83
CA MET A 192 5.83 -20.69 4.92
C MET A 192 4.65 -20.76 3.94
N LEU A 193 3.82 -19.72 3.85
CA LEU A 193 2.70 -19.73 2.92
C LEU A 193 3.13 -19.67 1.46
N ILE A 194 4.13 -18.86 1.12
CA ILE A 194 4.70 -18.81 -0.23
C ILE A 194 5.24 -20.19 -0.60
N TYR A 195 5.95 -20.88 0.30
CA TYR A 195 6.40 -22.24 0.08
C TYR A 195 5.24 -23.18 -0.30
N TRP A 196 4.15 -23.18 0.48
CA TRP A 196 3.02 -24.06 0.20
C TRP A 196 2.28 -23.70 -1.08
N ILE A 197 2.12 -22.40 -1.36
CA ILE A 197 1.50 -21.92 -2.60
C ILE A 197 2.35 -22.32 -3.80
N HIS A 198 3.65 -22.09 -3.76
CA HIS A 198 4.60 -22.49 -4.80
C HIS A 198 4.60 -24.01 -4.99
N ARG A 199 4.64 -24.79 -3.90
CA ARG A 199 4.52 -26.25 -3.97
C ARG A 199 3.19 -26.69 -4.60
N GLY A 200 2.10 -26.00 -4.29
CA GLY A 200 0.79 -26.20 -4.91
C GLY A 200 0.79 -25.85 -6.40
N LEU A 201 1.49 -24.80 -6.81
CA LEU A 201 1.64 -24.39 -8.22
C LEU A 201 2.41 -25.42 -9.05
N HIS A 202 3.27 -26.23 -8.43
CA HIS A 202 3.90 -27.40 -9.07
C HIS A 202 2.99 -28.62 -9.18
N HIS A 203 1.79 -28.59 -8.59
CA HIS A 203 0.86 -29.71 -8.71
C HIS A 203 0.39 -29.88 -10.16
N LYS A 204 0.31 -31.14 -10.63
CA LYS A 204 0.00 -31.53 -12.02
C LYS A 204 -1.23 -30.85 -12.64
N LEU A 205 -2.23 -30.51 -11.82
CA LEU A 205 -3.48 -29.90 -12.27
C LEU A 205 -3.32 -28.43 -12.68
N VAL A 206 -2.38 -27.70 -12.08
CA VAL A 206 -2.23 -26.25 -12.27
C VAL A 206 -0.92 -25.87 -12.93
N TYR A 207 0.15 -26.67 -12.74
CA TYR A 207 1.50 -26.38 -13.23
C TYR A 207 1.53 -25.97 -14.69
N LYS A 208 0.95 -26.79 -15.59
CA LYS A 208 1.02 -26.54 -17.04
C LYS A 208 0.41 -25.19 -17.44
N ARG A 209 -0.61 -24.72 -16.72
CA ARG A 209 -1.38 -23.52 -17.07
C ARG A 209 -0.83 -22.26 -16.40
N LEU A 210 -0.48 -22.35 -15.11
CA LEU A 210 -0.12 -21.18 -14.31
C LEU A 210 1.39 -21.04 -14.16
N HIS A 211 2.07 -22.11 -13.78
CA HIS A 211 3.45 -22.02 -13.30
C HIS A 211 4.51 -22.35 -14.36
N LYS A 212 4.19 -23.21 -15.32
CA LYS A 212 5.08 -23.56 -16.43
C LYS A 212 5.55 -22.33 -17.22
N PRO A 213 4.72 -21.31 -17.53
CA PRO A 213 5.18 -20.09 -18.17
C PRO A 213 6.33 -19.39 -17.43
N HIS A 214 6.35 -19.41 -16.10
CA HIS A 214 7.45 -18.87 -15.31
C HIS A 214 8.71 -19.75 -15.42
N HIS A 215 8.55 -21.07 -15.40
CA HIS A 215 9.65 -22.04 -15.50
C HIS A 215 10.30 -22.16 -16.89
N ILE A 216 9.84 -21.42 -17.90
CA ILE A 216 10.53 -21.41 -19.21
C ILE A 216 11.84 -20.61 -19.15
N TRP A 217 11.98 -19.67 -18.21
CA TRP A 217 13.17 -18.83 -18.00
C TRP A 217 14.20 -19.57 -17.14
N LYS A 218 14.84 -20.60 -17.70
CA LYS A 218 15.81 -21.41 -16.93
C LYS A 218 17.07 -20.66 -16.51
N ILE A 219 17.50 -19.71 -17.34
CA ILE A 219 18.60 -18.79 -17.08
C ILE A 219 18.00 -17.38 -17.02
N PRO A 220 17.26 -17.03 -15.96
CA PRO A 220 16.48 -15.81 -15.92
C PRO A 220 17.39 -14.59 -15.86
N THR A 221 17.06 -13.53 -16.60
CA THR A 221 17.64 -12.21 -16.31
C THR A 221 16.82 -11.51 -15.21
N PRO A 222 17.27 -10.38 -14.64
CA PRO A 222 16.49 -9.62 -13.66
C PRO A 222 15.08 -9.22 -14.15
N PHE A 223 14.89 -9.12 -15.47
CA PHE A 223 13.58 -8.83 -16.09
C PHE A 223 12.60 -10.02 -16.02
N ALA A 224 13.06 -11.23 -15.70
CA ALA A 224 12.19 -12.39 -15.49
C ALA A 224 11.43 -12.36 -14.15
N SER A 225 11.80 -11.44 -13.24
CA SER A 225 11.25 -11.37 -11.87
C SER A 225 9.73 -11.29 -11.82
N HIS A 226 9.10 -10.70 -12.84
CA HIS A 226 7.64 -10.58 -12.95
C HIS A 226 7.05 -11.29 -14.18
N ALA A 227 7.85 -12.12 -14.86
CA ALA A 227 7.46 -12.79 -16.11
C ALA A 227 6.74 -14.12 -15.82
N PHE A 228 5.65 -14.06 -15.07
CA PHE A 228 4.80 -15.20 -14.68
C PHE A 228 3.34 -15.00 -15.12
N HIS A 229 2.54 -16.05 -15.06
CA HIS A 229 1.09 -15.91 -15.25
C HIS A 229 0.53 -14.98 -14.14
N PRO A 230 -0.42 -14.07 -14.43
CA PRO A 230 -0.91 -13.13 -13.43
C PRO A 230 -1.42 -13.78 -12.14
N LEU A 231 -2.21 -14.84 -12.27
CA LEU A 231 -2.69 -15.60 -11.10
C LEU A 231 -1.56 -16.27 -10.32
N ASP A 232 -0.48 -16.70 -10.99
CA ASP A 232 0.69 -17.27 -10.32
C ASP A 232 1.38 -16.19 -9.46
N GLY A 233 1.70 -15.05 -10.07
CA GLY A 233 2.30 -13.91 -9.37
C GLY A 233 1.44 -13.41 -8.21
N PHE A 234 0.13 -13.26 -8.41
CA PHE A 234 -0.78 -12.83 -7.34
C PHE A 234 -0.85 -13.83 -6.20
N LEU A 235 -0.95 -15.14 -6.49
CA LEU A 235 -0.98 -16.15 -5.44
C LEU A 235 0.31 -16.15 -4.63
N GLN A 236 1.47 -16.00 -5.29
CA GLN A 236 2.75 -15.92 -4.59
C GLN A 236 2.90 -14.62 -3.77
N SER A 237 2.28 -13.50 -4.17
CA SER A 237 2.31 -12.26 -3.37
C SER A 237 1.23 -12.20 -2.28
N LEU A 238 0.19 -13.03 -2.37
CA LEU A 238 -0.96 -13.00 -1.47
C LEU A 238 -0.61 -13.06 0.02
N PRO A 239 0.36 -13.88 0.49
CA PRO A 239 0.72 -13.97 1.91
C PRO A 239 1.11 -12.62 2.51
N TYR A 240 1.82 -11.77 1.77
CA TYR A 240 2.16 -10.42 2.22
C TYR A 240 0.89 -9.61 2.48
N HIS A 241 -0.04 -9.61 1.53
CA HIS A 241 -1.26 -8.80 1.59
C HIS A 241 -2.29 -9.29 2.61
N ILE A 242 -2.37 -10.58 2.90
CA ILE A 242 -3.36 -11.10 3.88
C ILE A 242 -2.86 -11.03 5.32
N TYR A 243 -1.55 -11.01 5.55
CA TYR A 243 -0.97 -10.96 6.89
C TYR A 243 -1.55 -9.84 7.76
N PRO A 244 -1.58 -8.56 7.32
CA PRO A 244 -2.11 -7.47 8.14
C PRO A 244 -3.61 -7.60 8.43
N PHE A 245 -4.37 -8.47 7.75
CA PHE A 245 -5.78 -8.72 8.09
C PHE A 245 -5.94 -9.76 9.21
N ILE A 246 -4.91 -10.59 9.44
CA ILE A 246 -4.93 -11.66 10.44
C ILE A 246 -4.16 -11.22 11.70
N PHE A 247 -3.00 -10.60 11.53
CA PHE A 247 -2.10 -10.22 12.60
C PHE A 247 -1.80 -8.72 12.60
N PRO A 248 -1.56 -8.10 13.77
CA PRO A 248 -1.07 -6.74 13.83
C PRO A 248 0.28 -6.61 13.13
N LEU A 249 0.44 -5.59 12.31
CA LEU A 249 1.69 -5.27 11.62
C LEU A 249 1.95 -3.76 11.67
N HIS A 250 3.18 -3.37 12.01
CA HIS A 250 3.54 -1.96 12.02
C HIS A 250 3.66 -1.44 10.58
N LYS A 251 3.12 -0.26 10.27
CA LYS A 251 3.09 0.25 8.89
C LYS A 251 4.46 0.41 8.25
N THR A 252 5.50 0.73 9.01
CA THR A 252 6.87 0.83 8.46
C THR A 252 7.50 -0.52 8.14
N SER A 253 6.96 -1.61 8.66
CA SER A 253 7.39 -2.97 8.29
C SER A 253 6.64 -3.51 7.07
N TRP A 254 5.63 -2.75 6.60
CA TRP A 254 4.76 -3.08 5.47
C TRP A 254 5.17 -2.36 4.17
N ALA A 255 5.81 -1.19 4.28
CA ALA A 255 6.11 -0.27 3.18
C ALA A 255 7.51 -0.47 2.57
#